data_AF-S7PWY0-F1
#
_entry.id   AF-S7PWY0-F1
#
_cell.length_a   1.000
_cell.length_b   1.000
_cell.length_c   1.000
_cell.angle_alpha   90.00
_cell.angle_beta   90.00
_cell.angle_gamma   90.00
#
_symmetry.space_group_name_H-M   'P 1'
#
loop_
_entity.id
_entity.type
_entity.pdbx_description
1 polymer ?
#
loop_
_entity_poly.entity_id
_entity_poly.type
_entity_poly.pdbx_seq_one_letter_code
_entity_poly.pdbx_strand_id
1 'polypeptide(L)'
;MARTATTAAAPRAPRFLRAALLLLLLVAACRQAAAAPMVPAEEPVVTELRCQCMQTMKGIHPRNIQSVKVTSPASHCDRTEVIATLKNGQKVCLNPASPLVKKFVNKLLNKHDAIIISGTEMAKQIQKEIQEGVESWISLGNRRPHLSIILVGDNPASHTYVRKKIRAASAVGIYSEIILKPKDVSQEELLDITDQLNMDPRVSGILVQLPLPDHVDERTVCNGIAPEKDVDGFHIINIGRLCLDQHSLIPATASAVWEIIKRTGIETFGKNVVVAGRSKNVGMPIAMLLHTDGEHERPGGDATVTIAHRYTPKEQLKIHTQLADIIIVAAGIPKLITSDMIKEGAAVIDVGINYVHDPVTEKIKLVGDVDFEAVKKKAGFITPVPGGVGPMTVAMLLKNTLLAAKKVIY
;
A
#
# COMPACT_ATOMS: atom_id res chain seq x y z
N MET A 1 -4.26 -48.67 56.17
CA MET A 1 -3.19 -48.21 57.08
C MET A 1 -2.29 -47.25 56.34
N ALA A 2 -2.32 -45.96 56.71
CA ALA A 2 -1.27 -44.94 56.62
C ALA A 2 -1.95 -43.56 56.59
N ARG A 3 -1.62 -42.74 57.60
CA ARG A 3 -2.16 -41.41 57.92
C ARG A 3 -1.47 -40.32 57.11
N THR A 4 -2.14 -39.17 56.93
CA THR A 4 -1.74 -37.80 57.37
C THR A 4 -2.73 -36.80 56.75
N ALA A 5 -3.64 -36.18 57.50
CA ALA A 5 -3.47 -34.91 58.23
C ALA A 5 -3.21 -33.70 57.29
N THR A 6 -4.28 -33.03 56.88
CA THR A 6 -4.25 -31.70 56.26
C THR A 6 -4.76 -30.65 57.24
N THR A 7 -3.90 -29.69 57.52
CA THR A 7 -4.07 -28.52 58.39
C THR A 7 -5.02 -27.49 57.80
N ALA A 8 -5.87 -26.91 58.65
CA ALA A 8 -6.79 -25.82 58.35
C ALA A 8 -6.05 -24.51 57.98
N ALA A 9 -6.54 -23.83 56.94
CA ALA A 9 -6.14 -22.47 56.58
C ALA A 9 -7.38 -21.54 56.59
N ALA A 10 -7.21 -20.36 57.20
CA ALA A 10 -8.23 -19.34 57.45
C ALA A 10 -8.87 -18.73 56.18
N PRO A 11 -10.11 -18.20 56.25
CA PRO A 11 -10.79 -17.65 55.08
C PRO A 11 -10.20 -16.29 54.67
N ARG A 12 -9.82 -16.15 53.40
CA ARG A 12 -9.45 -14.87 52.78
C ARG A 12 -10.71 -14.06 52.46
N ALA A 13 -10.79 -12.85 53.01
CA ALA A 13 -11.82 -11.86 52.70
C ALA A 13 -11.79 -11.41 51.21
N PRO A 14 -12.94 -11.05 50.61
CA PRO A 14 -13.04 -10.76 49.19
C PRO A 14 -12.40 -9.41 48.79
N ARG A 15 -11.73 -9.41 47.63
CA ARG A 15 -11.01 -8.29 47.01
C ARG A 15 -11.86 -7.04 46.66
N PHE A 16 -13.15 -7.03 46.97
CA PHE A 16 -14.07 -5.93 46.65
C PHE A 16 -13.98 -4.73 47.61
N LEU A 17 -13.37 -4.86 48.79
CA LEU A 17 -13.28 -3.76 49.76
C LEU A 17 -12.17 -2.73 49.46
N ARG A 18 -11.18 -3.05 48.62
CA ARG A 18 -10.09 -2.11 48.27
C ARG A 18 -10.42 -1.16 47.11
N ALA A 19 -11.39 -1.51 46.26
CA ALA A 19 -11.80 -0.64 45.15
C ALA A 19 -12.78 0.47 45.60
N ALA A 20 -13.62 0.20 46.60
CA ALA A 20 -14.57 1.17 47.14
C ALA A 20 -13.89 2.33 47.91
N LEU A 21 -12.76 2.09 48.55
CA LEU A 21 -12.03 3.11 49.31
C LEU A 21 -11.25 4.09 48.40
N LEU A 22 -10.84 3.67 47.19
CA LEU A 22 -10.18 4.55 46.22
C LEU A 22 -11.16 5.47 45.49
N LEU A 23 -12.40 5.03 45.28
CA LEU A 23 -13.43 5.83 44.61
C LEU A 23 -13.97 6.98 45.51
N LEU A 24 -13.99 6.76 46.84
CA LEU A 24 -14.43 7.78 47.81
C LEU A 24 -13.41 8.91 48.03
N LEU A 25 -12.12 8.68 47.76
CA LEU A 25 -11.07 9.71 47.84
C LEU A 25 -11.02 10.61 46.58
N LEU A 26 -11.47 10.13 45.42
CA LEU A 26 -11.51 10.90 44.18
C LEU A 26 -12.74 11.84 44.09
N VAL A 27 -13.85 11.50 44.75
CA VAL A 27 -15.06 12.35 44.75
C VAL A 27 -14.95 13.52 45.73
N ALA A 28 -14.12 13.41 46.78
CA ALA A 28 -13.87 14.50 47.73
C ALA A 28 -12.95 15.60 47.17
N ALA A 29 -12.06 15.28 46.22
CA ALA A 29 -11.16 16.25 45.59
C ALA A 29 -11.84 17.12 44.50
N CYS A 30 -13.07 16.78 44.10
CA CYS A 30 -13.77 17.45 42.99
C CYS A 30 -14.78 18.52 43.45
N ARG A 31 -14.87 18.83 44.75
CA ARG A 31 -15.84 19.82 45.32
C ARG A 31 -15.23 21.11 45.86
N GLN A 32 -13.93 21.37 45.65
CA GLN A 32 -13.29 22.63 46.01
C GLN A 32 -12.53 23.21 44.81
N ALA A 33 -13.28 23.63 43.79
CA ALA A 33 -12.79 24.55 42.74
C ALA A 33 -13.98 25.25 42.08
N ALA A 34 -14.83 25.90 42.89
CA ALA A 34 -15.94 26.72 42.41
C ALA A 34 -16.03 28.00 43.24
N ALA A 35 -15.07 28.90 43.02
CA ALA A 35 -15.14 30.34 43.29
C ALA A 35 -13.81 30.98 42.86
N ALA A 36 -13.70 31.39 41.60
CA ALA A 36 -12.66 32.32 41.16
C ALA A 36 -13.31 33.69 40.94
N PRO A 37 -12.74 34.80 41.44
CA PRO A 37 -13.32 36.13 41.27
C PRO A 37 -13.24 36.57 39.79
N MET A 38 -14.28 37.27 39.34
CA MET A 38 -14.35 37.90 38.02
C MET A 38 -13.26 38.97 37.90
N VAL A 39 -12.31 38.75 36.99
CA VAL A 39 -11.33 39.74 36.53
C VAL A 39 -12.04 40.66 35.52
N PRO A 40 -11.91 42.00 35.60
CA PRO A 40 -12.52 42.90 34.64
C PRO A 40 -11.94 42.66 33.24
N ALA A 41 -12.80 42.76 32.22
CA ALA A 41 -12.43 42.62 30.82
C ALA A 41 -11.36 43.67 30.43
N GLU A 42 -10.14 43.21 30.18
CA GLU A 42 -9.12 44.01 29.51
C GLU A 42 -9.49 44.20 28.03
N GLU A 43 -9.46 45.45 27.59
CA GLU A 43 -9.56 45.86 26.19
C GLU A 43 -8.53 45.11 25.31
N PRO A 44 -8.81 44.89 24.00
CA PRO A 44 -7.89 44.18 23.14
C PRO A 44 -6.59 44.98 22.99
N VAL A 45 -5.55 44.55 23.68
CA VAL A 45 -4.17 44.98 23.43
C VAL A 45 -3.86 44.65 21.98
N VAL A 46 -3.63 45.69 21.18
CA VAL A 46 -3.07 45.57 19.83
C VAL A 46 -1.76 44.80 19.96
N THR A 47 -1.78 43.51 19.63
CA THR A 47 -0.58 42.70 19.57
C THR A 47 0.21 43.20 18.38
N GLU A 48 1.25 43.98 18.64
CA GLU A 48 2.23 44.35 17.62
C GLU A 48 2.68 43.08 16.89
N LEU A 49 2.58 43.11 15.57
CA LEU A 49 3.06 42.06 14.68
C LEU A 49 4.58 41.99 14.79
N ARG A 50 5.10 41.20 15.74
CA ARG A 50 6.55 41.09 15.99
C ARG A 50 7.08 39.75 15.49
N CYS A 51 7.94 39.81 14.48
CA CYS A 51 8.78 38.70 14.05
C CYS A 51 9.68 38.20 15.20
N GLN A 52 9.91 36.89 15.29
CA GLN A 52 10.82 36.27 16.28
C GLN A 52 12.29 36.61 16.02
N CYS A 53 12.66 36.89 14.77
CA CYS A 53 14.00 37.15 14.32
C CYS A 53 14.25 38.66 14.13
N MET A 54 14.71 39.33 15.19
CA MET A 54 15.11 40.75 15.10
C MET A 54 16.47 40.96 14.41
N GLN A 55 17.38 40.00 14.52
CA GLN A 55 18.71 40.06 13.90
C GLN A 55 19.10 38.68 13.36
N THR A 56 19.83 38.67 12.23
CA THR A 56 20.31 37.43 11.61
C THR A 56 21.82 37.28 11.80
N MET A 57 22.27 36.06 12.13
CA MET A 57 23.68 35.76 12.29
C MET A 57 24.31 35.24 11.00
N LYS A 58 25.57 35.59 10.76
CA LYS A 58 26.39 35.13 9.63
C LYS A 58 27.47 34.16 10.12
N GLY A 59 28.05 33.38 9.21
CA GLY A 59 29.23 32.54 9.50
C GLY A 59 28.95 31.21 10.23
N ILE A 60 27.69 30.82 10.40
CA ILE A 60 27.35 29.53 11.02
C ILE A 60 27.63 28.39 10.04
N HIS A 61 28.57 27.52 10.39
CA HIS A 61 28.90 26.35 9.59
C HIS A 61 27.77 25.29 9.68
N PRO A 62 27.29 24.71 8.55
CA PRO A 62 26.15 23.77 8.54
C PRO A 62 26.30 22.56 9.47
N ARG A 63 27.53 22.10 9.73
CA ARG A 63 27.81 20.96 10.64
C ARG A 63 27.42 21.20 12.10
N ASN A 64 27.25 22.47 12.48
CA ASN A 64 26.90 22.87 13.85
C ASN A 64 25.39 23.02 14.04
N ILE A 65 24.60 22.91 12.96
CA ILE A 65 23.14 23.01 12.98
C ILE A 65 22.54 21.61 13.23
N GLN A 66 21.68 21.52 14.23
CA GLN A 66 20.93 20.31 14.58
C GLN A 66 19.58 20.24 13.85
N SER A 67 18.84 21.34 13.83
CA SER A 67 17.54 21.44 13.15
C SER A 67 17.31 22.87 12.64
N VAL A 68 16.41 23.03 11.66
CA VAL A 68 15.98 24.33 11.15
C VAL A 68 14.47 24.37 11.09
N LYS A 69 13.88 25.44 11.63
CA LYS A 69 12.47 25.77 11.48
C LYS A 69 12.35 26.94 10.50
N VAL A 70 11.50 26.78 9.49
CA VAL A 70 11.17 27.84 8.53
C VAL A 70 9.72 28.24 8.78
N THR A 71 9.48 29.53 9.03
CA THR A 71 8.14 30.09 9.22
C THR A 71 7.83 31.02 8.04
N SER A 72 6.75 30.74 7.31
CA SER A 72 6.28 31.59 6.21
C SER A 72 5.68 32.91 6.74
N PRO A 73 5.62 33.98 5.91
CA PRO A 73 4.96 35.22 6.29
C PRO A 73 3.51 34.96 6.73
N ALA A 74 3.10 35.59 7.82
CA ALA A 74 1.79 35.43 8.44
C ALA A 74 1.29 36.76 8.99
N SER A 75 0.07 36.79 9.53
CA SER A 75 -0.52 38.02 10.10
C SER A 75 0.39 38.71 11.12
N HIS A 76 1.24 37.97 11.85
CA HIS A 76 2.16 38.46 12.89
C HIS A 76 3.59 38.78 12.42
N CYS A 77 3.96 38.48 11.18
CA CYS A 77 5.28 38.79 10.61
C CYS A 77 5.22 38.74 9.08
N ASP A 78 5.57 39.83 8.41
CA ASP A 78 5.53 39.98 6.94
C ASP A 78 6.72 39.32 6.22
N ARG A 79 7.66 38.74 6.97
CA ARG A 79 8.92 38.17 6.45
C ARG A 79 9.00 36.69 6.77
N THR A 80 9.68 35.94 5.89
CA THR A 80 10.05 34.54 6.17
C THR A 80 11.11 34.49 7.26
N GLU A 81 10.90 33.66 8.27
CA GLU A 81 11.87 33.46 9.36
C GLU A 81 12.55 32.10 9.23
N VAL A 82 13.88 32.07 9.35
CA VAL A 82 14.67 30.82 9.35
C VAL A 82 15.40 30.74 10.68
N ILE A 83 14.94 29.87 11.57
CA ILE A 83 15.50 29.68 12.91
C ILE A 83 16.23 28.34 12.94
N ALA A 84 17.55 28.36 13.11
CA ALA A 84 18.35 27.16 13.31
C ALA A 84 18.55 26.90 14.80
N THR A 85 18.42 25.63 15.21
CA THR A 85 18.88 25.16 16.52
C THR A 85 20.26 24.54 16.32
N LEU A 86 21.25 25.05 17.03
CA LEU A 86 22.62 24.53 17.00
C LEU A 86 22.75 23.32 17.93
N LYS A 87 23.78 22.49 17.72
CA LYS A 87 24.05 21.29 18.53
C LYS A 87 24.28 21.57 20.02
N ASN A 88 24.65 22.80 20.36
CA ASN A 88 24.77 23.27 21.76
C ASN A 88 23.42 23.75 22.34
N GLY A 89 22.30 23.55 21.63
CA GLY A 89 20.95 23.97 22.04
C GLY A 89 20.61 25.44 21.74
N GLN A 90 21.56 26.24 21.25
CA GLN A 90 21.34 27.65 20.97
C GLN A 90 20.46 27.84 19.73
N LYS A 91 19.43 28.68 19.82
CA LYS A 91 18.60 29.09 18.67
C LYS A 91 19.15 30.37 18.05
N VAL A 92 19.27 30.36 16.73
CA VAL A 92 19.89 31.45 15.96
C VAL A 92 19.08 31.72 14.70
N CYS A 93 18.86 32.99 14.38
CA CYS A 93 18.16 33.39 13.17
C CYS A 93 19.13 33.50 12.00
N LEU A 94 18.78 32.86 10.89
CA LEU A 94 19.56 32.86 9.65
C LEU A 94 18.93 33.81 8.64
N ASN A 95 19.76 34.47 7.83
CA ASN A 95 19.28 35.37 6.78
C ASN A 95 18.65 34.56 5.63
N PRO A 96 17.32 34.66 5.38
CA PRO A 96 16.65 33.94 4.30
C PRO A 96 17.11 34.35 2.89
N ALA A 97 17.66 35.57 2.74
CA ALA A 97 18.16 36.06 1.46
C ALA A 97 19.55 35.50 1.10
N SER A 98 20.29 34.94 2.07
CA SER A 98 21.65 34.43 1.86
C SER A 98 21.65 33.22 0.91
N PRO A 99 22.51 33.19 -0.14
CA PRO A 99 22.58 32.05 -1.07
C PRO A 99 22.87 30.71 -0.40
N LEU A 100 23.72 30.70 0.63
CA LEU A 100 24.05 29.49 1.40
C LEU A 100 22.88 29.02 2.26
N VAL A 101 22.15 29.95 2.87
CA VAL A 101 20.94 29.64 3.66
C VAL A 101 19.85 29.13 2.74
N LYS A 102 19.61 29.79 1.58
CA LYS A 102 18.67 29.30 0.56
C LYS A 102 19.04 27.90 0.07
N LYS A 103 20.32 27.63 -0.23
CA LYS A 103 20.78 26.31 -0.67
C LYS A 103 20.61 25.25 0.43
N PHE A 104 20.89 25.60 1.68
CA PHE A 104 20.74 24.70 2.82
C PHE A 104 19.28 24.43 3.18
N VAL A 105 18.44 25.46 3.21
CA VAL A 105 16.99 25.39 3.42
C VAL A 105 16.35 24.62 2.27
N ASN A 106 16.65 24.93 1.00
CA ASN A 106 16.17 24.13 -0.13
C ASN A 106 16.64 22.67 -0.04
N LYS A 107 17.88 22.41 0.38
CA LYS A 107 18.36 21.03 0.58
C LYS A 107 17.66 20.31 1.74
N LEU A 108 17.26 21.03 2.79
CA LEU A 108 16.48 20.49 3.91
C LEU A 108 15.02 20.28 3.53
N LEU A 109 14.39 21.23 2.85
CA LEU A 109 13.01 21.14 2.35
C LEU A 109 12.88 20.07 1.25
N ASN A 110 13.87 19.95 0.37
CA ASN A 110 13.94 18.89 -0.64
C ASN A 110 14.47 17.56 -0.08
N LYS A 111 14.82 17.49 1.21
CA LYS A 111 15.14 16.20 1.88
C LYS A 111 13.87 15.37 2.12
N HIS A 112 12.70 15.93 1.87
CA HIS A 112 11.37 15.33 2.07
C HIS A 112 10.72 14.82 0.77
N ASP A 113 11.45 14.80 -0.36
CA ASP A 113 10.94 14.12 -1.54
C ASP A 113 10.99 12.60 -1.34
N ALA A 114 9.86 11.96 -1.59
CA ALA A 114 9.65 10.54 -1.48
C ALA A 114 10.62 9.76 -2.38
N ILE A 115 11.06 8.61 -1.89
CA ILE A 115 11.75 7.64 -2.73
C ILE A 115 10.75 7.08 -3.74
N ILE A 116 10.98 7.33 -5.02
CA ILE A 116 10.14 6.82 -6.09
C ILE A 116 10.49 5.35 -6.32
N ILE A 117 9.55 4.46 -6.02
CA ILE A 117 9.71 3.02 -6.21
C ILE A 117 9.45 2.68 -7.67
N SER A 118 10.51 2.34 -8.41
CA SER A 118 10.39 1.87 -9.79
C SER A 118 10.00 0.39 -9.83
N GLY A 119 8.70 0.12 -9.94
CA GLY A 119 8.21 -1.23 -10.18
C GLY A 119 8.65 -1.78 -11.54
N THR A 120 9.02 -0.92 -12.49
CA THR A 120 9.61 -1.34 -13.78
C THR A 120 10.98 -2.00 -13.58
N GLU A 121 11.86 -1.40 -12.76
CA GLU A 121 13.18 -2.00 -12.50
C GLU A 121 13.06 -3.25 -11.64
N MET A 122 12.19 -3.24 -10.63
CA MET A 122 11.93 -4.41 -9.80
C MET A 122 11.32 -5.57 -10.62
N ALA A 123 10.41 -5.28 -11.55
CA ALA A 123 9.84 -6.28 -12.44
C ALA A 123 10.91 -6.91 -13.36
N LYS A 124 11.90 -6.13 -13.84
CA LYS A 124 13.03 -6.68 -14.61
C LYS A 124 13.88 -7.64 -13.78
N GLN A 125 14.15 -7.31 -12.52
CA GLN A 125 14.87 -8.20 -11.61
C GLN A 125 14.13 -9.53 -11.41
N ILE A 126 12.83 -9.45 -11.12
CA ILE A 126 11.98 -10.64 -10.95
C ILE A 126 11.89 -11.45 -12.25
N GLN A 127 11.77 -10.80 -13.40
CA GLN A 127 11.77 -11.50 -14.69
C GLN A 127 13.08 -12.26 -14.94
N LYS A 128 14.22 -11.70 -14.53
CA LYS A 128 15.50 -12.41 -14.59
C LYS A 128 15.51 -13.64 -13.67
N GLU A 129 15.04 -13.50 -12.43
CA GLU A 129 14.90 -14.63 -11.50
C GLU A 129 13.97 -15.73 -12.05
N ILE A 130 12.87 -15.34 -12.70
CA ILE A 130 11.94 -16.26 -13.37
C ILE A 130 12.63 -16.96 -14.54
N GLN A 131 13.36 -16.22 -15.38
CA GLN A 131 14.08 -16.78 -16.51
C GLN A 131 15.08 -17.85 -16.05
N GLU A 132 15.91 -17.54 -15.06
CA GLU A 132 16.85 -18.49 -14.45
C GLU A 132 16.09 -19.71 -13.88
N GLY A 133 14.95 -19.48 -13.24
CA GLY A 133 14.08 -20.53 -12.71
C GLY A 133 13.44 -21.43 -13.76
N VAL A 134 13.14 -20.90 -14.95
CA VAL A 134 12.62 -21.62 -16.13
C VAL A 134 13.73 -22.42 -16.79
N GLU A 135 14.90 -21.82 -16.99
CA GLU A 135 16.07 -22.48 -17.58
C GLU A 135 16.51 -23.68 -16.71
N SER A 136 16.60 -23.49 -15.40
CA SER A 136 16.86 -24.58 -14.45
C SER A 136 15.80 -25.68 -14.54
N TRP A 137 14.52 -25.33 -14.57
CA TRP A 137 13.42 -26.29 -14.67
C TRP A 137 13.51 -27.17 -15.93
N ILE A 138 13.80 -26.56 -17.08
CA ILE A 138 13.96 -27.27 -18.36
C ILE A 138 15.23 -28.13 -18.36
N SER A 139 16.33 -27.66 -17.76
CA SER A 139 17.59 -28.42 -17.67
C SER A 139 17.43 -29.74 -16.90
N LEU A 140 16.45 -29.82 -15.99
CA LEU A 140 16.08 -31.03 -15.26
C LEU A 140 15.21 -32.01 -16.10
N GLY A 141 15.01 -31.74 -17.40
CA GLY A 141 14.23 -32.57 -18.31
C GLY A 141 12.72 -32.31 -18.28
N ASN A 142 12.27 -31.30 -17.53
CA ASN A 142 10.84 -30.96 -17.46
C ASN A 142 10.38 -30.17 -18.69
N ARG A 143 9.07 -30.24 -18.96
CA ARG A 143 8.45 -29.43 -20.02
C ARG A 143 8.49 -27.95 -19.66
N ARG A 144 8.68 -27.12 -20.68
CA ARG A 144 8.59 -25.65 -20.57
C ARG A 144 7.21 -25.26 -20.02
N PRO A 145 7.13 -24.31 -19.06
CA PRO A 145 5.85 -23.80 -18.58
C PRO A 145 5.02 -23.20 -19.73
N HIS A 146 3.72 -23.42 -19.68
CA HIS A 146 2.77 -22.95 -20.70
C HIS A 146 1.66 -22.11 -20.05
N LEU A 147 1.54 -20.86 -20.49
CA LEU A 147 0.46 -19.93 -20.14
C LEU A 147 -0.55 -19.76 -21.27
N SER A 148 -1.80 -20.19 -21.07
CA SER A 148 -2.91 -19.95 -22.01
C SER A 148 -3.74 -18.76 -21.54
N ILE A 149 -3.93 -17.76 -22.42
CA ILE A 149 -4.68 -16.53 -22.13
C ILE A 149 -5.95 -16.48 -22.97
N ILE A 150 -7.11 -16.48 -22.32
CA ILE A 150 -8.42 -16.29 -22.97
C ILE A 150 -8.71 -14.78 -22.96
N LEU A 151 -8.95 -14.20 -24.14
CA LEU A 151 -9.30 -12.79 -24.32
C LEU A 151 -10.62 -12.66 -25.09
N VAL A 152 -11.59 -12.02 -24.46
CA VAL A 152 -12.94 -11.83 -24.99
C VAL A 152 -13.14 -10.37 -25.42
N GLY A 153 -13.59 -10.19 -26.67
CA GLY A 153 -13.92 -8.89 -27.26
C GLY A 153 -12.71 -8.02 -27.64
N ASP A 154 -13.00 -6.75 -27.93
CA ASP A 154 -12.07 -5.84 -28.63
C ASP A 154 -11.60 -4.66 -27.77
N ASN A 155 -11.70 -4.76 -26.44
CA ASN A 155 -11.28 -3.69 -25.54
C ASN A 155 -9.78 -3.35 -25.75
N PRO A 156 -9.42 -2.14 -26.24
CA PRO A 156 -8.03 -1.80 -26.58
C PRO A 156 -7.06 -1.87 -25.39
N ALA A 157 -7.56 -1.59 -24.18
CA ALA A 157 -6.77 -1.70 -22.96
C ALA A 157 -6.43 -3.17 -22.67
N SER A 158 -7.43 -4.07 -22.73
CA SER A 158 -7.24 -5.52 -22.55
C SER A 158 -6.25 -6.09 -23.56
N HIS A 159 -6.39 -5.75 -24.85
CA HIS A 159 -5.45 -6.15 -25.91
C HIS A 159 -4.02 -5.68 -25.65
N THR A 160 -3.86 -4.45 -25.14
CA THR A 160 -2.54 -3.92 -24.79
C THR A 160 -1.94 -4.64 -23.58
N TYR A 161 -2.73 -4.96 -22.57
CA TYR A 161 -2.29 -5.73 -21.41
C TYR A 161 -1.88 -7.16 -21.78
N VAL A 162 -2.70 -7.87 -22.57
CA VAL A 162 -2.40 -9.23 -23.02
C VAL A 162 -1.13 -9.27 -23.86
N ARG A 163 -0.95 -8.34 -24.80
CA ARG A 163 0.30 -8.23 -25.58
C ARG A 163 1.54 -8.06 -24.68
N LYS A 164 1.44 -7.27 -23.61
CA LYS A 164 2.53 -7.13 -22.63
C LYS A 164 2.81 -8.43 -21.88
N LYS A 165 1.76 -9.16 -21.48
CA LYS A 165 1.90 -10.48 -20.81
C LYS A 165 2.61 -11.49 -21.70
N ILE A 166 2.20 -11.64 -22.96
CA ILE A 166 2.82 -12.55 -23.94
C ILE A 166 4.29 -12.18 -24.19
N ARG A 167 4.58 -10.90 -24.41
CA ARG A 167 5.96 -10.44 -24.63
C ARG A 167 6.85 -10.76 -23.42
N ALA A 168 6.35 -10.54 -22.21
CA ALA A 168 7.09 -10.84 -20.99
C ALA A 168 7.25 -12.36 -20.79
N ALA A 169 6.21 -13.17 -21.06
CA ALA A 169 6.28 -14.63 -21.00
C ALA A 169 7.38 -15.18 -21.93
N SER A 170 7.37 -14.73 -23.19
CA SER A 170 8.39 -15.10 -24.17
C SER A 170 9.81 -14.70 -23.72
N ALA A 171 9.97 -13.50 -23.16
CA ALA A 171 11.26 -13.00 -22.69
C ALA A 171 11.86 -13.83 -21.54
N VAL A 172 11.03 -14.45 -20.69
CA VAL A 172 11.49 -15.33 -19.59
C VAL A 172 11.46 -16.82 -19.96
N GLY A 173 11.21 -17.14 -21.23
CA GLY A 173 11.19 -18.52 -21.71
C GLY A 173 9.92 -19.32 -21.36
N ILE A 174 8.82 -18.67 -21.00
CA ILE A 174 7.51 -19.31 -20.84
C ILE A 174 6.83 -19.35 -22.21
N TYR A 175 6.31 -20.52 -22.61
CA TYR A 175 5.47 -20.62 -23.80
C TYR A 175 4.10 -20.03 -23.49
N SER A 176 3.52 -19.28 -24.44
CA SER A 176 2.24 -18.64 -24.21
C SER A 176 1.40 -18.54 -25.47
N GLU A 177 0.10 -18.74 -25.33
CA GLU A 177 -0.87 -18.60 -26.41
C GLU A 177 -2.02 -17.65 -26.03
N ILE A 178 -2.68 -17.10 -27.05
CA ILE A 178 -3.90 -16.30 -26.88
C ILE A 178 -5.04 -17.02 -27.58
N ILE A 179 -6.12 -17.27 -26.84
CA ILE A 179 -7.40 -17.74 -27.37
C ILE A 179 -8.31 -16.52 -27.44
N LEU A 180 -8.52 -16.02 -28.66
CA LEU A 180 -9.40 -14.88 -28.92
C LEU A 180 -10.83 -15.36 -29.10
N LYS A 181 -11.76 -14.70 -28.42
CA LYS A 181 -13.21 -14.91 -28.57
C LYS A 181 -13.95 -13.60 -28.80
N PRO A 182 -15.00 -13.62 -29.61
CA PRO A 182 -15.79 -12.42 -29.87
C PRO A 182 -16.57 -12.01 -28.62
N LYS A 183 -17.01 -10.75 -28.58
CA LYS A 183 -17.71 -10.20 -27.41
C LYS A 183 -19.04 -10.88 -27.08
N ASP A 184 -19.62 -11.62 -28.02
CA ASP A 184 -20.91 -12.32 -27.93
C ASP A 184 -20.75 -13.82 -27.59
N VAL A 185 -19.52 -14.27 -27.30
CA VAL A 185 -19.25 -15.62 -26.80
C VAL A 185 -20.15 -15.97 -25.62
N SER A 186 -20.68 -17.20 -25.60
CA SER A 186 -21.52 -17.65 -24.50
C SER A 186 -20.67 -18.02 -23.27
N GLN A 187 -21.30 -18.00 -22.08
CA GLN A 187 -20.64 -18.48 -20.88
C GLN A 187 -20.29 -19.98 -20.97
N GLU A 188 -21.16 -20.79 -21.57
CA GLU A 188 -20.95 -22.22 -21.77
C GLU A 188 -19.70 -22.46 -22.64
N GLU A 189 -19.55 -21.73 -23.74
CA GLU A 189 -18.37 -21.85 -24.60
C GLU A 189 -17.07 -21.48 -23.86
N LEU A 190 -17.10 -20.46 -22.99
CA LEU A 190 -15.95 -20.11 -22.16
C LEU A 190 -15.61 -21.22 -21.16
N LEU A 191 -16.62 -21.85 -20.56
CA LEU A 191 -16.44 -22.96 -19.64
C LEU A 191 -15.87 -24.20 -20.35
N ASP A 192 -16.36 -24.53 -21.54
CA ASP A 192 -15.84 -25.63 -22.37
C ASP A 192 -14.35 -25.43 -22.70
N ILE A 193 -13.95 -24.19 -23.02
CA ILE A 193 -12.54 -23.86 -23.27
C ILE A 193 -11.73 -24.03 -21.99
N THR A 194 -12.23 -23.55 -20.84
CA THR A 194 -11.52 -23.74 -19.57
C THR A 194 -11.36 -25.21 -19.23
N ASP A 195 -12.38 -26.04 -19.47
CA ASP A 195 -12.32 -27.49 -19.22
C ASP A 195 -11.31 -28.20 -20.13
N GLN A 196 -11.25 -27.83 -21.41
CA GLN A 196 -10.23 -28.35 -22.32
C GLN A 196 -8.81 -28.00 -21.85
N LEU A 197 -8.59 -26.75 -21.43
CA LEU A 197 -7.30 -26.30 -20.91
C LEU A 197 -6.96 -26.95 -19.55
N ASN A 198 -7.96 -27.20 -18.71
CA ASN A 198 -7.80 -27.91 -17.44
C ASN A 198 -7.31 -29.34 -17.67
N MET A 199 -7.86 -30.03 -18.68
CA MET A 199 -7.48 -31.41 -19.01
C MET A 199 -6.16 -31.52 -19.78
N ASP A 200 -5.68 -30.44 -20.40
CA ASP A 200 -4.42 -30.47 -21.15
C ASP A 200 -3.19 -30.52 -20.21
N PRO A 201 -2.42 -31.62 -20.16
CA PRO A 201 -1.24 -31.72 -19.30
C PRO A 201 -0.07 -30.84 -19.77
N ARG A 202 -0.17 -30.20 -20.94
CA ARG A 202 0.82 -29.24 -21.44
C ARG A 202 0.60 -27.85 -20.86
N VAL A 203 -0.64 -27.50 -20.51
CA VAL A 203 -1.00 -26.17 -19.98
C VAL A 203 -0.65 -26.12 -18.50
N SER A 204 0.19 -25.16 -18.11
CA SER A 204 0.59 -24.96 -16.71
C SER A 204 -0.26 -23.89 -16.02
N GLY A 205 -0.68 -22.87 -16.75
CA GLY A 205 -1.45 -21.75 -16.22
C GLY A 205 -2.50 -21.26 -17.20
N ILE A 206 -3.66 -20.90 -16.68
CA ILE A 206 -4.80 -20.38 -17.43
C ILE A 206 -5.15 -19.01 -16.87
N LEU A 207 -5.37 -18.05 -17.77
CA LEU A 207 -5.80 -16.71 -17.42
C LEU A 207 -6.96 -16.29 -18.32
N VAL A 208 -8.06 -15.84 -17.71
CA VAL A 208 -9.16 -15.19 -18.43
C VAL A 208 -9.03 -13.68 -18.23
N GLN A 209 -8.80 -12.93 -19.30
CA GLN A 209 -8.58 -11.50 -19.22
C GLN A 209 -9.89 -10.77 -18.92
N LEU A 210 -9.94 -10.16 -17.73
CA LEU A 210 -11.05 -9.32 -17.28
C LEU A 210 -10.93 -7.85 -17.77
N PRO A 211 -12.03 -7.09 -17.83
CA PRO A 211 -13.42 -7.53 -17.58
C PRO A 211 -13.98 -8.36 -18.75
N LEU A 212 -14.93 -9.25 -18.43
CA LEU A 212 -15.73 -9.96 -19.43
C LEU A 212 -16.98 -9.14 -19.83
N PRO A 213 -17.66 -9.48 -20.94
CA PRO A 213 -18.95 -8.91 -21.29
C PRO A 213 -20.00 -9.13 -20.19
N ASP A 214 -20.93 -8.18 -20.04
CA ASP A 214 -21.91 -8.16 -18.94
C ASP A 214 -22.82 -9.40 -18.86
N HIS A 215 -23.04 -10.12 -19.97
CA HIS A 215 -23.85 -11.34 -20.00
C HIS A 215 -23.09 -12.59 -19.53
N VAL A 216 -21.80 -12.49 -19.23
CA VAL A 216 -20.98 -13.57 -18.71
C VAL A 216 -20.68 -13.33 -17.23
N ASP A 217 -20.97 -14.32 -16.39
CA ASP A 217 -20.61 -14.27 -14.98
C ASP A 217 -19.11 -14.55 -14.80
N GLU A 218 -18.32 -13.49 -14.56
CA GLU A 218 -16.88 -13.57 -14.34
C GLU A 218 -16.50 -14.55 -13.23
N ARG A 219 -17.29 -14.63 -12.15
CA ARG A 219 -17.00 -15.49 -11.00
C ARG A 219 -17.13 -16.95 -11.38
N THR A 220 -18.15 -17.29 -12.15
CA THR A 220 -18.41 -18.64 -12.67
C THR A 220 -17.27 -19.07 -13.57
N VAL A 221 -16.84 -18.22 -14.50
CA VAL A 221 -15.70 -18.52 -15.38
C VAL A 221 -14.38 -18.65 -14.59
N CYS A 222 -14.10 -17.76 -13.64
CA CYS A 222 -12.89 -17.87 -12.81
C CYS A 222 -12.89 -19.16 -11.96
N ASN A 223 -14.05 -19.60 -11.49
CA ASN A 223 -14.19 -20.85 -10.73
C ASN A 223 -14.22 -22.11 -11.63
N GLY A 224 -14.34 -21.96 -12.95
CA GLY A 224 -14.18 -23.05 -13.91
C GLY A 224 -12.72 -23.42 -14.17
N ILE A 225 -11.77 -22.55 -13.83
CA ILE A 225 -10.33 -22.82 -13.97
C ILE A 225 -9.86 -23.72 -12.83
N ALA A 226 -9.14 -24.80 -13.13
CA ALA A 226 -8.57 -25.68 -12.10
C ALA A 226 -7.69 -24.88 -11.14
N PRO A 227 -7.84 -25.03 -9.80
CA PRO A 227 -7.13 -24.22 -8.81
C PRO A 227 -5.60 -24.20 -9.00
N GLU A 228 -5.02 -25.32 -9.40
CA GLU A 228 -3.59 -25.50 -9.64
C GLU A 228 -3.09 -24.81 -10.92
N LYS A 229 -3.99 -24.43 -11.84
CA LYS A 229 -3.71 -23.70 -13.07
C LYS A 229 -4.19 -22.24 -13.02
N ASP A 230 -4.88 -21.82 -11.96
CA ASP A 230 -5.38 -20.46 -11.77
C ASP A 230 -4.25 -19.48 -11.39
N VAL A 231 -3.46 -19.07 -12.38
CA VAL A 231 -2.29 -18.21 -12.18
C VAL A 231 -2.65 -16.76 -11.85
N ASP A 232 -3.90 -16.37 -12.05
CA ASP A 232 -4.44 -15.08 -11.60
C ASP A 232 -4.96 -15.14 -10.15
N GLY A 233 -5.07 -16.33 -9.56
CA GLY A 233 -5.43 -16.53 -8.15
C GLY A 233 -6.88 -16.16 -7.82
N PHE A 234 -7.79 -16.22 -8.79
CA PHE A 234 -9.18 -15.79 -8.61
C PHE A 234 -10.14 -16.91 -8.24
N HIS A 235 -9.75 -18.17 -8.42
CA HIS A 235 -10.53 -19.33 -8.04
C HIS A 235 -10.83 -19.30 -6.54
N ILE A 236 -12.05 -19.67 -6.15
CA ILE A 236 -12.50 -19.61 -4.74
C ILE A 236 -11.61 -20.41 -3.79
N ILE A 237 -11.02 -21.53 -4.24
CA ILE A 237 -10.04 -22.31 -3.46
C ILE A 237 -8.76 -21.50 -3.21
N ASN A 238 -8.18 -20.84 -4.22
CA ASN A 238 -6.98 -20.03 -4.04
C ASN A 238 -7.22 -18.83 -3.11
N ILE A 239 -8.37 -18.16 -3.28
CA ILE A 239 -8.80 -17.07 -2.40
C ILE A 239 -9.09 -17.58 -0.98
N GLY A 240 -9.77 -18.72 -0.84
CA GLY A 240 -10.07 -19.33 0.46
C GLY A 240 -8.80 -19.69 1.21
N ARG A 241 -7.84 -20.33 0.54
CA ARG A 241 -6.51 -20.63 1.08
C ARG A 241 -5.75 -19.36 1.46
N LEU A 242 -5.80 -18.31 0.63
CA LEU A 242 -5.22 -17.01 0.95
C LEU A 242 -5.80 -16.42 2.24
N CYS A 243 -7.13 -16.45 2.41
CA CYS A 243 -7.82 -15.95 3.59
C CYS A 243 -7.58 -16.79 4.86
N LEU A 244 -7.11 -18.03 4.71
CA LEU A 244 -6.78 -18.96 5.79
C LEU A 244 -5.27 -19.06 6.04
N ASP A 245 -4.49 -18.16 5.45
CA ASP A 245 -3.03 -18.11 5.60
C ASP A 245 -2.28 -19.35 5.13
N GLN A 246 -2.86 -20.07 4.17
CA GLN A 246 -2.28 -21.25 3.53
C GLN A 246 -1.59 -20.89 2.21
N HIS A 247 -0.70 -21.76 1.73
CA HIS A 247 -0.08 -21.59 0.42
C HIS A 247 -1.14 -21.62 -0.70
N SER A 248 -1.16 -20.62 -1.58
CA SER A 248 -2.06 -20.55 -2.74
C SER A 248 -1.43 -19.77 -3.89
N LEU A 249 -2.00 -19.87 -5.09
CA LEU A 249 -1.69 -18.93 -6.15
C LEU A 249 -2.35 -17.59 -5.81
N ILE A 250 -1.52 -16.62 -5.41
CA ILE A 250 -1.99 -15.32 -4.92
C ILE A 250 -2.27 -14.41 -6.11
N PRO A 251 -3.36 -13.61 -6.09
CA PRO A 251 -3.63 -12.61 -7.10
C PRO A 251 -2.41 -11.77 -7.47
N ALA A 252 -2.08 -11.72 -8.77
CA ALA A 252 -0.81 -11.20 -9.25
C ALA A 252 -0.57 -9.74 -8.82
N THR A 253 -1.61 -8.90 -8.81
CA THR A 253 -1.51 -7.51 -8.34
C THR A 253 -1.30 -7.41 -6.82
N ALA A 254 -1.95 -8.27 -6.03
CA ALA A 254 -1.74 -8.29 -4.59
C ALA A 254 -0.33 -8.77 -4.24
N SER A 255 0.13 -9.82 -4.92
CA SER A 255 1.50 -10.32 -4.84
C SER A 255 2.52 -9.26 -5.27
N ALA A 256 2.22 -8.46 -6.29
CA ALA A 256 3.06 -7.35 -6.74
C ALA A 256 3.22 -6.25 -5.68
N VAL A 257 2.12 -5.86 -5.03
CA VAL A 257 2.15 -4.87 -3.93
C VAL A 257 2.96 -5.41 -2.75
N TRP A 258 2.75 -6.67 -2.37
CA TRP A 258 3.51 -7.32 -1.31
C TRP A 258 5.01 -7.38 -1.61
N GLU A 259 5.39 -7.73 -2.84
CA GLU A 259 6.78 -7.79 -3.27
C GLU A 259 7.44 -6.40 -3.32
N ILE A 260 6.70 -5.36 -3.73
CA ILE A 260 7.14 -3.96 -3.64
C ILE A 260 7.49 -3.59 -2.20
N ILE A 261 6.60 -3.87 -1.25
CA ILE A 261 6.81 -3.57 0.17
C ILE A 261 8.07 -4.27 0.68
N LYS A 262 8.14 -5.59 0.46
CA LYS A 262 9.26 -6.42 0.93
C LYS A 262 10.61 -6.00 0.36
N ARG A 263 10.72 -5.87 -0.97
CA ARG A 263 12.00 -5.52 -1.62
C ARG A 263 12.44 -4.09 -1.34
N THR A 264 11.50 -3.21 -1.00
CA THR A 264 11.82 -1.82 -0.59
C THR A 264 12.22 -1.75 0.89
N GLY A 265 11.96 -2.79 1.69
CA GLY A 265 12.24 -2.79 3.13
C GLY A 265 11.25 -1.94 3.94
N ILE A 266 10.01 -1.79 3.45
CA ILE A 266 8.96 -1.09 4.17
C ILE A 266 8.43 -2.02 5.27
N GLU A 267 8.57 -1.63 6.53
CA GLU A 267 8.05 -2.40 7.68
C GLU A 267 6.52 -2.43 7.67
N THR A 268 5.93 -3.60 7.90
CA THR A 268 4.47 -3.78 8.02
C THR A 268 4.03 -4.16 9.44
N PHE A 269 4.88 -4.88 10.18
CA PHE A 269 4.57 -5.38 11.53
C PHE A 269 4.18 -4.23 12.46
N GLY A 270 2.97 -4.30 13.02
CA GLY A 270 2.41 -3.31 13.93
C GLY A 270 2.13 -1.94 13.30
N LYS A 271 2.21 -1.79 11.98
CA LYS A 271 1.93 -0.53 11.28
C LYS A 271 0.45 -0.37 10.93
N ASN A 272 0.03 0.87 10.76
CA ASN A 272 -1.31 1.18 10.25
C ASN A 272 -1.30 1.19 8.72
N VAL A 273 -2.16 0.39 8.11
CA VAL A 273 -2.34 0.31 6.66
C VAL A 273 -3.75 0.76 6.31
N VAL A 274 -3.88 1.58 5.26
CA VAL A 274 -5.17 1.84 4.62
C VAL A 274 -5.17 1.26 3.21
N VAL A 275 -6.17 0.43 2.90
CA VAL A 275 -6.44 -0.04 1.55
C VAL A 275 -7.71 0.64 1.04
N ALA A 276 -7.54 1.60 0.13
CA ALA A 276 -8.63 2.32 -0.53
C ALA A 276 -9.07 1.56 -1.79
N GLY A 277 -10.02 0.64 -1.60
CA GLY A 277 -10.49 -0.29 -2.63
C GLY A 277 -10.79 -1.65 -2.00
N ARG A 278 -11.91 -2.26 -2.38
CA ARG A 278 -12.36 -3.58 -1.86
C ARG A 278 -12.70 -4.59 -2.94
N SER A 279 -12.15 -4.41 -4.14
CA SER A 279 -12.36 -5.35 -5.24
C SER A 279 -11.83 -6.73 -4.85
N LYS A 280 -12.45 -7.78 -5.38
CA LYS A 280 -12.13 -9.16 -5.02
C LYS A 280 -10.79 -9.64 -5.59
N ASN A 281 -10.32 -8.99 -6.66
CA ASN A 281 -9.07 -9.29 -7.36
C ASN A 281 -7.87 -8.46 -6.88
N VAL A 282 -8.08 -7.32 -6.21
CA VAL A 282 -7.00 -6.40 -5.82
C VAL A 282 -7.13 -5.99 -4.35
N GLY A 283 -8.14 -5.20 -4.00
CA GLY A 283 -8.23 -4.58 -2.68
C GLY A 283 -8.35 -5.59 -1.53
N MET A 284 -9.24 -6.57 -1.65
CA MET A 284 -9.43 -7.58 -0.60
C MET A 284 -8.17 -8.46 -0.43
N PRO A 285 -7.58 -9.05 -1.49
CA PRO A 285 -6.37 -9.86 -1.33
C PRO A 285 -5.17 -9.09 -0.75
N ILE A 286 -5.00 -7.81 -1.12
CA ILE A 286 -3.96 -6.94 -0.54
C ILE A 286 -4.19 -6.77 0.97
N ALA A 287 -5.42 -6.49 1.37
CA ALA A 287 -5.75 -6.34 2.79
C ALA A 287 -5.44 -7.63 3.57
N MET A 288 -5.79 -8.80 3.01
CA MET A 288 -5.54 -10.09 3.66
C MET A 288 -4.05 -10.32 3.86
N LEU A 289 -3.24 -10.17 2.81
CA LEU A 289 -1.78 -10.32 2.91
C LEU A 289 -1.15 -9.46 4.00
N LEU A 290 -1.65 -8.23 4.17
CA LEU A 290 -1.03 -7.26 5.06
C LEU A 290 -1.44 -7.43 6.53
N HIS A 291 -2.67 -7.88 6.81
CA HIS A 291 -3.13 -7.99 8.20
C HIS A 291 -2.81 -9.33 8.86
N THR A 292 -2.59 -10.38 8.07
CA THR A 292 -2.47 -11.75 8.59
C THR A 292 -1.13 -11.98 9.30
N ASP A 293 -1.08 -13.03 10.11
CA ASP A 293 0.05 -13.37 10.98
C ASP A 293 1.31 -13.75 10.16
N GLY A 294 2.45 -13.20 10.53
CA GLY A 294 3.76 -13.50 9.94
C GLY A 294 4.27 -14.92 10.19
N GLU A 295 3.75 -15.61 11.21
CA GLU A 295 4.19 -16.95 11.61
C GLU A 295 3.35 -18.09 11.01
N HIS A 296 2.33 -17.78 10.21
CA HIS A 296 1.50 -18.78 9.54
C HIS A 296 2.19 -19.42 8.31
N GLU A 297 1.61 -20.52 7.80
CA GLU A 297 2.14 -21.32 6.66
C GLU A 297 2.56 -20.44 5.50
N ARG A 298 1.69 -19.50 5.11
CA ARG A 298 2.03 -18.37 4.27
C ARG A 298 2.19 -17.15 5.20
N PRO A 299 3.40 -16.58 5.36
CA PRO A 299 3.63 -15.40 6.19
C PRO A 299 2.85 -14.18 5.72
N GLY A 300 2.13 -13.53 6.63
CA GLY A 300 1.47 -12.24 6.43
C GLY A 300 2.35 -11.04 6.81
N GLY A 301 1.72 -9.89 7.04
CA GLY A 301 2.39 -8.63 7.34
C GLY A 301 2.16 -8.06 8.73
N ASP A 302 1.31 -8.67 9.56
CA ASP A 302 1.02 -8.23 10.93
C ASP A 302 0.63 -6.74 11.07
N ALA A 303 0.01 -6.17 10.04
CA ALA A 303 -0.42 -4.79 10.04
C ALA A 303 -1.85 -4.62 10.55
N THR A 304 -2.13 -3.46 11.13
CA THR A 304 -3.51 -3.04 11.41
C THR A 304 -4.11 -2.44 10.14
N VAL A 305 -4.94 -3.20 9.43
CA VAL A 305 -5.48 -2.80 8.12
C VAL A 305 -6.90 -2.20 8.23
N THR A 306 -7.08 -1.00 7.68
CA THR A 306 -8.39 -0.38 7.43
C THR A 306 -8.75 -0.45 5.95
N ILE A 307 -9.94 -0.96 5.63
CA ILE A 307 -10.43 -1.03 4.24
C ILE A 307 -11.44 0.08 3.99
N ALA A 308 -11.16 0.93 3.00
CA ALA A 308 -12.08 1.96 2.52
C ALA A 308 -12.67 1.57 1.15
N HIS A 309 -13.84 2.12 0.82
CA HIS A 309 -14.56 1.82 -0.42
C HIS A 309 -15.46 2.98 -0.87
N ARG A 310 -16.20 2.79 -1.97
CA ARG A 310 -17.10 3.80 -2.57
C ARG A 310 -18.17 4.43 -1.67
N TYR A 311 -18.39 3.89 -0.46
CA TYR A 311 -19.34 4.43 0.52
C TYR A 311 -18.65 4.99 1.75
N THR A 312 -17.33 4.93 1.82
CA THR A 312 -16.54 5.60 2.85
C THR A 312 -16.58 7.09 2.52
N PRO A 313 -17.16 7.94 3.39
CA PRO A 313 -17.15 9.39 3.18
C PRO A 313 -15.71 9.90 3.08
N LYS A 314 -15.48 10.95 2.28
CA LYS A 314 -14.13 11.51 2.07
C LYS A 314 -13.46 11.92 3.38
N GLU A 315 -14.21 12.50 4.31
CA GLU A 315 -13.71 12.88 5.63
C GLU A 315 -13.25 11.67 6.45
N GLN A 316 -13.98 10.55 6.40
CA GLN A 316 -13.58 9.30 7.06
C GLN A 316 -12.34 8.71 6.41
N LEU A 317 -12.28 8.69 5.07
CA LEU A 317 -11.08 8.25 4.35
C LEU A 317 -9.86 9.06 4.78
N LYS A 318 -9.98 10.39 4.85
CA LYS A 318 -8.91 11.29 5.26
C LYS A 318 -8.43 11.03 6.69
N ILE A 319 -9.34 10.83 7.64
CA ILE A 319 -8.98 10.51 9.03
C ILE A 319 -8.10 9.26 9.09
N HIS A 320 -8.51 8.18 8.41
CA HIS A 320 -7.74 6.93 8.43
C HIS A 320 -6.41 7.04 7.68
N THR A 321 -6.36 7.71 6.53
CA THR A 321 -5.10 7.86 5.78
C THR A 321 -4.09 8.74 6.51
N GLN A 322 -4.53 9.72 7.30
CA GLN A 322 -3.63 10.55 8.12
C GLN A 322 -2.97 9.77 9.26
N LEU A 323 -3.54 8.64 9.67
CA LEU A 323 -2.98 7.73 10.68
C LEU A 323 -2.12 6.62 10.08
N ALA A 324 -2.21 6.41 8.76
CA ALA A 324 -1.61 5.30 8.06
C ALA A 324 -0.10 5.51 7.85
N ASP A 325 0.68 4.47 8.13
CA ASP A 325 2.08 4.35 7.73
C ASP A 325 2.20 3.91 6.27
N ILE A 326 1.24 3.13 5.79
CA ILE A 326 1.17 2.63 4.41
C ILE A 326 -0.23 2.88 3.85
N ILE A 327 -0.31 3.50 2.69
CA ILE A 327 -1.56 3.74 1.95
C ILE A 327 -1.46 3.02 0.62
N ILE A 328 -2.42 2.14 0.36
CA ILE A 328 -2.55 1.42 -0.90
C ILE A 328 -3.88 1.85 -1.52
N VAL A 329 -3.82 2.39 -2.73
CA VAL A 329 -5.03 2.88 -3.42
C VAL A 329 -5.27 2.10 -4.71
N ALA A 330 -6.47 1.55 -4.83
CA ALA A 330 -6.93 0.69 -5.91
C ALA A 330 -8.42 0.95 -6.18
N ALA A 331 -8.78 2.24 -6.31
CA ALA A 331 -10.16 2.69 -6.41
C ALA A 331 -10.57 3.02 -7.85
N GLY A 332 -9.62 3.34 -8.74
CA GLY A 332 -9.91 3.79 -10.10
C GLY A 332 -10.54 5.20 -10.11
N ILE A 333 -10.01 6.10 -9.28
CA ILE A 333 -10.47 7.48 -9.15
C ILE A 333 -9.22 8.38 -9.16
N PRO A 334 -8.98 9.15 -10.24
CA PRO A 334 -7.85 10.06 -10.33
C PRO A 334 -7.81 11.05 -9.16
N LYS A 335 -6.62 11.24 -8.57
CA LYS A 335 -6.38 12.21 -7.48
C LYS A 335 -7.31 12.03 -6.26
N LEU A 336 -7.75 10.80 -6.01
CA LEU A 336 -8.50 10.45 -4.79
C LEU A 336 -7.67 10.72 -3.53
N ILE A 337 -6.37 10.37 -3.57
CA ILE A 337 -5.45 10.58 -2.46
C ILE A 337 -4.62 11.85 -2.69
N THR A 338 -4.75 12.82 -1.80
CA THR A 338 -4.11 14.14 -1.87
C THR A 338 -3.13 14.37 -0.72
N SER A 339 -2.24 15.36 -0.85
CA SER A 339 -1.15 15.61 0.12
C SER A 339 -1.62 15.87 1.56
N ASP A 340 -2.81 16.46 1.76
CA ASP A 340 -3.38 16.68 3.08
C ASP A 340 -3.89 15.41 3.78
N MET A 341 -4.03 14.31 3.02
CA MET A 341 -4.47 13.00 3.52
C MET A 341 -3.31 12.12 3.98
N ILE A 342 -2.07 12.49 3.69
CA ILE A 342 -0.87 11.65 3.87
C ILE A 342 -0.19 11.99 5.20
N LYS A 343 0.22 10.99 5.98
CA LYS A 343 1.15 11.15 7.10
C LYS A 343 2.56 11.41 6.58
N GLU A 344 3.31 12.33 7.20
CA GLU A 344 4.72 12.56 6.85
C GLU A 344 5.53 11.26 6.93
N GLY A 345 6.27 10.94 5.87
CA GLY A 345 7.08 9.73 5.80
C GLY A 345 6.33 8.44 5.45
N ALA A 346 5.01 8.48 5.25
CA ALA A 346 4.23 7.29 4.86
C ALA A 346 4.64 6.73 3.50
N ALA A 347 4.43 5.42 3.31
CA ALA A 347 4.56 4.78 2.01
C ALA A 347 3.23 4.83 1.25
N VAL A 348 3.26 5.23 -0.02
CA VAL A 348 2.07 5.33 -0.87
C VAL A 348 2.22 4.45 -2.11
N ILE A 349 1.38 3.42 -2.22
CA ILE A 349 1.37 2.47 -3.34
C ILE A 349 0.10 2.69 -4.15
N ASP A 350 0.28 3.25 -5.34
CA ASP A 350 -0.76 3.56 -6.31
C ASP A 350 -0.93 2.39 -7.29
N VAL A 351 -2.02 1.65 -7.10
CA VAL A 351 -2.46 0.53 -7.94
C VAL A 351 -3.46 1.00 -9.00
N GLY A 352 -3.99 2.23 -8.86
CA GLY A 352 -5.00 2.80 -9.72
C GLY A 352 -4.54 2.95 -11.17
N ILE A 353 -5.45 2.73 -12.11
CA ILE A 353 -5.22 2.89 -13.54
C ILE A 353 -6.41 3.66 -14.09
N ASN A 354 -6.15 4.88 -14.55
CA ASN A 354 -7.16 5.76 -15.11
C ASN A 354 -6.65 6.33 -16.44
N TYR A 355 -7.53 6.39 -17.43
CA TYR A 355 -7.25 7.05 -18.71
C TYR A 355 -7.91 8.43 -18.69
N VAL A 356 -7.10 9.47 -18.73
CA VAL A 356 -7.56 10.87 -18.74
C VAL A 356 -7.11 11.55 -20.03
N HIS A 357 -7.94 12.44 -20.56
CA HIS A 357 -7.52 13.31 -21.66
C HIS A 357 -6.57 14.37 -21.14
N ASP A 358 -5.40 14.48 -21.74
CA ASP A 358 -4.49 15.58 -21.49
C ASP A 358 -5.04 16.85 -22.18
N PRO A 359 -5.36 17.92 -21.43
CA PRO A 359 -5.98 19.11 -22.00
C PRO A 359 -5.03 19.91 -22.90
N VAL A 360 -3.72 19.64 -22.87
CA VAL A 360 -2.71 20.33 -23.68
C VAL A 360 -2.38 19.53 -24.93
N THR A 361 -2.17 18.22 -24.78
CA THR A 361 -1.73 17.36 -25.91
C THR A 361 -2.87 16.63 -26.61
N GLU A 362 -4.09 16.71 -26.06
CA GLU A 362 -5.29 15.95 -26.46
C GLU A 362 -5.13 14.41 -26.42
N LYS A 363 -3.95 13.92 -26.04
CA LYS A 363 -3.65 12.50 -25.95
C LYS A 363 -4.24 11.92 -24.68
N ILE A 364 -4.65 10.65 -24.78
CA ILE A 364 -5.03 9.88 -23.61
C ILE A 364 -3.77 9.55 -22.80
N LYS A 365 -3.76 9.97 -21.53
CA LYS A 365 -2.70 9.72 -20.57
C LYS A 365 -3.16 8.72 -19.51
N LEU A 366 -2.28 7.79 -19.16
CA LEU A 366 -2.47 6.89 -18.03
C LEU A 366 -2.01 7.59 -16.73
N VAL A 367 -2.90 7.69 -15.76
CA VAL A 367 -2.66 8.26 -14.42
C VAL A 367 -3.19 7.33 -13.33
N GLY A 368 -2.62 7.44 -12.13
CA GLY A 368 -3.06 6.68 -10.97
C GLY A 368 -4.15 7.37 -10.16
N ASP A 369 -4.41 6.85 -8.97
CA ASP A 369 -5.40 7.41 -8.03
C ASP A 369 -4.80 8.47 -7.09
N VAL A 370 -3.49 8.66 -7.10
CA VAL A 370 -2.77 9.61 -6.24
C VAL A 370 -2.45 10.92 -6.98
N ASP A 371 -2.57 12.05 -6.28
CA ASP A 371 -1.97 13.31 -6.74
C ASP A 371 -0.44 13.28 -6.54
N PHE A 372 0.23 12.55 -7.45
CA PHE A 372 1.64 12.16 -7.34
C PHE A 372 2.58 13.34 -7.04
N GLU A 373 2.43 14.46 -7.75
CA GLU A 373 3.33 15.61 -7.61
C GLU A 373 3.21 16.32 -6.26
N ALA A 374 2.02 16.30 -5.65
CA ALA A 374 1.80 16.88 -4.33
C ALA A 374 2.15 15.90 -3.21
N VAL A 375 1.84 14.62 -3.38
CA VAL A 375 2.06 13.57 -2.37
C VAL A 375 3.53 13.19 -2.25
N LYS A 376 4.30 13.21 -3.35
CA LYS A 376 5.73 12.89 -3.31
C LYS A 376 6.54 13.84 -2.42
N LYS A 377 6.03 15.03 -2.08
CA LYS A 377 6.72 16.00 -1.22
C LYS A 377 6.54 15.72 0.29
N LYS A 378 5.76 14.70 0.64
CA LYS A 378 5.33 14.37 2.00
C LYS A 378 5.52 12.90 2.35
N ALA A 379 5.26 12.02 1.39
CA ALA A 379 5.47 10.59 1.53
C ALA A 379 6.98 10.27 1.70
N GLY A 380 7.29 9.20 2.41
CA GLY A 380 8.65 8.64 2.45
C GLY A 380 8.94 7.79 1.20
N PHE A 381 7.91 7.09 0.71
CA PHE A 381 7.97 6.26 -0.49
C PHE A 381 6.72 6.46 -1.35
N ILE A 382 6.88 6.39 -2.67
CA ILE A 382 5.75 6.49 -3.60
C ILE A 382 5.97 5.66 -4.86
N THR A 383 4.96 4.92 -5.32
CA THR A 383 5.01 4.28 -6.64
C THR A 383 4.41 5.18 -7.72
N PRO A 384 5.05 5.33 -8.91
CA PRO A 384 4.48 6.11 -10.00
C PRO A 384 3.42 5.32 -10.79
N VAL A 385 2.53 6.03 -11.47
CA VAL A 385 1.66 5.48 -12.50
C VAL A 385 1.83 6.32 -13.78
N PRO A 386 2.30 5.73 -14.90
CA PRO A 386 2.73 4.34 -15.07
C PRO A 386 4.09 4.04 -14.42
N GLY A 387 4.46 2.75 -14.37
CA GLY A 387 5.81 2.30 -14.01
C GLY A 387 5.98 1.77 -12.59
N GLY A 388 4.94 1.83 -11.76
CA GLY A 388 4.85 1.23 -10.43
C GLY A 388 4.29 -0.19 -10.46
N VAL A 389 3.07 -0.38 -9.98
CA VAL A 389 2.49 -1.72 -9.75
C VAL A 389 2.23 -2.50 -11.04
N GLY A 390 1.85 -1.85 -12.14
CA GLY A 390 1.48 -2.53 -13.40
C GLY A 390 2.53 -3.50 -13.95
N PRO A 391 3.80 -3.09 -14.16
CA PRO A 391 4.88 -4.00 -14.57
C PRO A 391 5.10 -5.16 -13.60
N MET A 392 4.96 -4.92 -12.29
CA MET A 392 5.09 -5.95 -11.25
C MET A 392 3.97 -6.98 -11.33
N THR A 393 2.72 -6.56 -11.60
CA THR A 393 1.59 -7.49 -11.82
C THR A 393 1.92 -8.49 -12.93
N VAL A 394 2.52 -8.05 -14.04
CA VAL A 394 2.91 -8.95 -15.12
C VAL A 394 4.01 -9.91 -14.67
N ALA A 395 5.03 -9.43 -13.95
CA ALA A 395 6.10 -10.29 -13.45
C ALA A 395 5.55 -11.36 -12.47
N MET A 396 4.64 -10.99 -11.57
CA MET A 396 4.06 -11.93 -10.59
C MET A 396 3.12 -12.96 -11.22
N LEU A 397 2.40 -12.61 -12.30
CA LEU A 397 1.66 -13.59 -13.11
C LEU A 397 2.60 -14.68 -13.67
N LEU A 398 3.76 -14.28 -14.21
CA LEU A 398 4.73 -15.22 -14.76
C LEU A 398 5.38 -16.06 -13.65
N LYS A 399 5.60 -15.48 -12.47
CA LYS A 399 6.05 -16.22 -11.29
C LYS A 399 5.03 -17.28 -10.89
N ASN A 400 3.74 -16.93 -10.82
CA ASN A 400 2.66 -17.89 -10.56
C ASN A 400 2.63 -19.01 -11.62
N THR A 401 2.83 -18.67 -12.90
CA THR A 401 2.90 -19.66 -13.98
C THR A 401 4.05 -20.66 -13.77
N LEU A 402 5.22 -20.18 -13.35
CA LEU A 402 6.35 -21.05 -13.02
C LEU A 402 6.06 -21.92 -11.78
N LEU A 403 5.42 -21.37 -10.75
CA LEU A 403 5.02 -22.12 -9.56
C LEU A 403 4.01 -23.22 -9.88
N ALA A 404 3.02 -22.92 -10.72
CA ALA A 404 2.03 -23.87 -11.20
C ALA A 404 2.68 -25.01 -12.00
N ALA A 405 3.59 -24.67 -12.93
CA ALA A 405 4.33 -25.67 -13.70
C ALA A 405 5.17 -26.60 -12.82
N LYS A 406 5.75 -26.06 -11.74
CA LYS A 406 6.57 -26.81 -10.77
C LYS A 406 5.75 -27.58 -9.74
N LYS A 407 4.43 -27.42 -9.68
CA LYS A 407 3.55 -28.04 -8.68
C LYS A 407 4.05 -27.85 -7.25
N VAL A 408 4.45 -26.61 -6.93
CA VAL A 408 5.00 -26.27 -5.60
C VAL A 408 3.89 -26.13 -4.56
N ILE A 409 2.69 -25.76 -4.98
CA ILE A 409 1.55 -25.47 -4.10
C ILE A 409 0.55 -26.63 -4.04
N TYR A 410 0.35 -27.31 -5.19
CA TYR A 410 -0.66 -28.34 -5.41
C TYR A 410 -0.03 -29.66 -5.80
#